data_AF-A0A969X7F8-F1
#
_entry.id   AF-A0A969X7F8-F1
#
_cell.length_a   1.000
_cell.length_b   1.000
_cell.length_c   1.000
_cell.angle_alpha   90.00
_cell.angle_beta   90.00
_cell.angle_gamma   90.00
#
_symmetry.space_group_name_H-M   'P 1'
#
loop_
_entity.id
_entity.type
_entity.pdbx_description
1 polymer ?
#
loop_
_entity_poly.entity_id
_entity_poly.type
_entity_poly.pdbx_seq_one_letter_code
_entity_poly.pdbx_strand_id
1 'polypeptide(L)'
;MVFIADHFTPNASIKAAEQCKIIRQFAKRFDIKNFFDTGRAGIEHCLLPEQGFVMPGDLILGADSHTCTYGALGAFSTGIGSTDLAVAMKQGEVWMRVPETIKVQLTGNGFQDWVSGKDIILFLISKIGVEGARYKVLEFDGDALPYLSIDNRFTIANMTIEAGAKAGIFKVDQITMDYVNARKKKDYKVFYSDKGANYCDIINININEVPLYVARPHSPDNGVPIDEVPEVILDQVVIGSCTNGREEDLSIAAKILKRKKIAKNLRLIVLPGTQEIYLKCLRNGVIETLIEAGAAVSTPTCGPCVGAHMGILGSGEKVLATTNRNFAGRMGHPTSEIYLSNPAVAAASAIAGKIINPREVM
;
A
#
# COMPACT_ATOMS: atom_id res chain seq x y z
N MET A 1 -9.18 20.55 -1.40
CA MET A 1 -7.75 20.32 -1.08
C MET A 1 -7.65 19.65 0.29
N VAL A 2 -6.70 18.73 0.43
CA VAL A 2 -6.38 18.05 1.69
C VAL A 2 -4.85 18.05 1.84
N PHE A 3 -4.36 18.43 3.01
CA PHE A 3 -2.94 18.50 3.33
C PHE A 3 -2.65 17.50 4.45
N ILE A 4 -1.70 16.59 4.23
CA ILE A 4 -1.37 15.51 5.16
C ILE A 4 0.14 15.52 5.35
N ALA A 5 0.58 15.55 6.61
CA ALA A 5 1.96 15.32 6.97
C ALA A 5 2.06 13.92 7.59
N ASP A 6 2.59 12.95 6.82
CA ASP A 6 2.72 11.54 7.21
C ASP A 6 4.13 10.96 6.96
N HIS A 7 4.87 11.49 5.99
CA HIS A 7 6.20 11.02 5.59
C HIS A 7 7.28 11.29 6.63
N PHE A 8 7.29 12.51 7.19
CA PHE A 8 8.36 12.99 8.07
C PHE A 8 7.84 13.36 9.46
N THR A 9 6.78 12.69 9.90
CA THR A 9 6.10 12.92 11.18
C THR A 9 5.95 11.63 11.97
N PRO A 10 6.33 11.59 13.26
CA PRO A 10 7.03 12.63 14.01
C PRO A 10 8.39 13.01 13.38
N ASN A 11 8.86 14.23 13.61
CA ASN A 11 10.03 14.75 12.90
C ASN A 11 11.33 14.13 13.44
N ALA A 12 12.04 13.34 12.61
CA ALA A 12 13.33 12.74 12.98
C ALA A 12 14.54 13.67 12.79
N SER A 13 14.37 14.84 12.18
CA SER A 13 15.45 15.82 11.96
C SER A 13 14.95 17.26 11.98
N ILE A 14 15.87 18.21 12.15
CA ILE A 14 15.56 19.66 12.09
C ILE A 14 14.99 20.04 10.72
N LYS A 15 15.52 19.46 9.63
CA LYS A 15 15.01 19.70 8.26
C LYS A 15 13.55 19.24 8.12
N ALA A 16 13.23 18.05 8.63
CA ALA A 16 11.86 17.54 8.66
C ALA A 16 10.93 18.45 9.49
N ALA A 17 11.41 18.92 10.65
CA ALA A 17 10.64 19.82 11.51
C ALA A 17 10.32 21.16 10.82
N GLU A 18 11.30 21.79 10.16
CA GLU A 18 11.08 23.02 9.40
C GLU A 18 10.15 22.79 8.20
N GLN A 19 10.25 21.65 7.50
CA GLN A 19 9.32 21.31 6.42
C GLN A 19 7.87 21.20 6.93
N CYS A 20 7.63 20.45 8.01
CA CYS A 20 6.28 20.34 8.59
C CYS A 20 5.77 21.70 9.09
N LYS A 21 6.64 22.55 9.65
CA LYS A 21 6.29 23.91 10.06
C LYS A 21 5.86 24.79 8.88
N ILE A 22 6.53 24.69 7.72
CA ILE A 22 6.11 25.39 6.49
C ILE A 22 4.70 24.97 6.09
N ILE A 23 4.40 23.67 6.09
CA ILE A 23 3.08 23.14 5.74
C ILE A 23 2.00 23.66 6.72
N ARG A 24 2.28 23.64 8.03
CA ARG A 24 1.37 24.20 9.06
C ARG A 24 1.09 25.68 8.83
N GLN A 25 2.14 26.47 8.58
CA GLN A 25 2.02 27.90 8.33
C GLN A 25 1.24 28.19 7.04
N PHE A 26 1.47 27.40 5.98
CA PHE A 26 0.74 27.51 4.73
C PHE A 26 -0.75 27.17 4.93
N ALA A 27 -1.05 26.05 5.60
CA ALA A 27 -2.41 25.63 5.90
C ALA A 27 -3.15 26.72 6.70
N LYS A 28 -2.48 27.32 7.69
CA LYS A 28 -3.03 28.45 8.48
C LYS A 28 -3.26 29.70 7.63
N ARG A 29 -2.29 30.07 6.78
CA ARG A 29 -2.37 31.27 5.92
C ARG A 29 -3.55 31.23 4.94
N PHE A 30 -3.86 30.04 4.41
CA PHE A 30 -4.89 29.85 3.39
C PHE A 30 -6.17 29.20 3.92
N ASP A 31 -6.34 29.10 5.25
CA ASP A 31 -7.50 28.48 5.92
C ASP A 31 -7.84 27.07 5.37
N ILE A 32 -6.81 26.23 5.21
CA ILE A 32 -6.98 24.86 4.73
C ILE A 32 -7.63 24.02 5.83
N LYS A 33 -8.95 23.83 5.74
CA LYS A 33 -9.76 23.10 6.72
C LYS A 33 -9.36 21.64 6.89
N ASN A 34 -8.98 20.98 5.78
CA ASN A 34 -8.60 19.57 5.77
C ASN A 34 -7.08 19.44 5.90
N PHE A 35 -6.55 19.80 7.07
CA PHE A 35 -5.13 19.64 7.40
C PHE A 35 -4.94 18.59 8.50
N PHE A 36 -4.08 17.61 8.23
CA PHE A 36 -3.77 16.49 9.11
C PHE A 36 -2.26 16.44 9.38
N ASP A 37 -1.91 16.33 10.65
CA ASP A 37 -0.52 16.34 11.14
C ASP A 37 -0.38 15.33 12.29
N THR A 38 0.85 15.12 12.77
CA THR A 38 1.25 14.25 13.88
C THR A 38 0.15 14.06 14.94
N GLY A 39 -0.25 12.82 15.18
CA GLY A 39 -1.31 12.44 16.13
C GLY A 39 -2.74 12.50 15.57
N ARG A 40 -2.95 13.17 14.43
CA ARG A 40 -4.23 13.18 13.68
C ARG A 40 -4.08 12.69 12.24
N ALA A 41 -2.86 12.68 11.71
CA ALA A 41 -2.52 12.12 10.43
C ALA A 41 -2.48 10.59 10.48
N GLY A 42 -2.63 10.02 9.29
CA GLY A 42 -2.28 8.66 8.92
C GLY A 42 -1.59 8.71 7.57
N ILE A 43 -1.08 7.57 7.12
CA ILE A 43 -0.55 7.42 5.76
C ILE A 43 -1.64 7.87 4.78
N GLU A 44 -1.32 8.83 3.91
CA GLU A 44 -2.34 9.59 3.19
C GLU A 44 -3.28 8.70 2.36
N HIS A 45 -2.74 7.62 1.77
CA HIS A 45 -3.51 6.68 0.95
C HIS A 45 -4.40 5.72 1.75
N CYS A 46 -4.21 5.62 3.06
CA CYS A 46 -5.15 4.98 3.98
C CYS A 46 -6.15 6.02 4.52
N LEU A 47 -5.66 7.21 4.87
CA LEU A 47 -6.44 8.27 5.51
C LEU A 47 -7.51 8.86 4.59
N LEU A 48 -7.19 9.19 3.34
CA LEU A 48 -8.15 9.83 2.44
C LEU A 48 -9.43 9.00 2.17
N PRO A 49 -9.34 7.70 1.81
CA PRO A 49 -10.54 6.88 1.63
C PRO A 49 -11.25 6.62 2.97
N GLU A 50 -10.53 6.41 4.07
CA GLU A 50 -11.12 6.24 5.41
C GLU A 50 -11.95 7.46 5.83
N GLN A 51 -11.43 8.66 5.56
CA GLN A 51 -12.11 9.92 5.86
C GLN A 51 -13.17 10.31 4.83
N GLY A 52 -13.48 9.45 3.84
CA GLY A 52 -14.54 9.73 2.86
C GLY A 52 -14.22 10.89 1.91
N PHE A 53 -12.94 11.18 1.65
CA PHE A 53 -12.55 12.17 0.63
C PHE A 53 -12.55 11.60 -0.78
N VAL A 54 -12.52 10.27 -0.91
CA VAL A 54 -12.49 9.55 -2.18
C VAL A 54 -13.86 8.93 -2.42
N MET A 55 -14.45 9.20 -3.58
CA MET A 55 -15.70 8.59 -4.02
C MET A 55 -15.55 8.01 -5.45
N PRO A 56 -16.37 7.02 -5.83
CA PRO A 56 -16.43 6.54 -7.20
C PRO A 56 -16.64 7.67 -8.20
N GLY A 57 -15.93 7.61 -9.33
CA GLY A 57 -15.98 8.60 -10.40
C GLY A 57 -15.28 9.92 -10.12
N ASP A 58 -14.63 10.08 -8.96
CA ASP A 58 -13.77 11.23 -8.71
C ASP A 58 -12.53 11.20 -9.62
N LEU A 59 -12.05 12.39 -9.99
CA LEU A 59 -10.69 12.63 -10.44
C LEU A 59 -9.85 13.13 -9.27
N ILE A 60 -8.83 12.37 -8.87
CA ILE A 60 -7.97 12.72 -7.73
C ILE A 60 -6.52 12.87 -8.17
N LEU A 61 -5.95 14.03 -7.87
CA LEU A 61 -4.57 14.37 -8.12
C LEU A 61 -3.84 14.50 -6.79
N GLY A 62 -2.67 13.87 -6.69
CA GLY A 62 -1.87 13.88 -5.47
C GLY A 62 -0.40 14.19 -5.75
N ALA A 63 0.30 14.69 -4.73
CA ALA A 63 1.74 14.95 -4.77
C ALA A 63 2.58 13.68 -4.69
N ASP A 64 1.96 12.54 -4.40
CA ASP A 64 2.61 11.24 -4.23
C ASP A 64 2.30 10.30 -5.40
N SER A 65 3.29 9.48 -5.75
CA SER A 65 3.20 8.50 -6.85
C SER A 65 2.09 7.46 -6.65
N HIS A 66 1.81 7.07 -5.42
CA HIS A 66 0.86 6.02 -5.05
C HIS A 66 -0.57 6.52 -4.88
N THR A 67 -0.85 7.76 -5.31
CA THR A 67 -2.22 8.30 -5.42
C THR A 67 -3.15 7.38 -6.23
N CYS A 68 -2.61 6.53 -7.13
CA CYS A 68 -3.34 5.48 -7.84
C CYS A 68 -4.10 4.49 -6.95
N THR A 69 -3.76 4.41 -5.66
CA THR A 69 -4.46 3.61 -4.63
C THR A 69 -5.98 3.80 -4.67
N TYR A 70 -6.45 5.01 -4.96
CA TYR A 70 -7.87 5.36 -4.87
C TYR A 70 -8.72 4.76 -5.99
N GLY A 71 -8.10 4.23 -7.05
CA GLY A 71 -8.84 3.50 -8.07
C GLY A 71 -9.43 2.18 -7.58
N ALA A 72 -9.04 1.68 -6.41
CA ALA A 72 -9.78 0.62 -5.70
C ALA A 72 -11.26 0.97 -5.41
N LEU A 73 -11.58 2.28 -5.36
CA LEU A 73 -12.94 2.79 -5.18
C LEU A 73 -13.59 3.24 -6.50
N GLY A 74 -13.00 2.92 -7.65
CA GLY A 74 -13.50 3.36 -8.96
C GLY A 74 -13.28 4.85 -9.26
N ALA A 75 -12.30 5.48 -8.61
CA ALA A 75 -11.86 6.84 -8.91
C ALA A 75 -10.67 6.82 -9.88
N PHE A 76 -10.62 7.75 -10.85
CA PHE A 76 -9.39 7.96 -11.59
C PHE A 76 -8.43 8.78 -10.73
N SER A 77 -7.31 8.18 -10.34
CA SER A 77 -6.41 8.78 -9.37
C SER A 77 -4.96 8.61 -9.78
N THR A 78 -4.17 9.68 -9.67
CA THR A 78 -2.80 9.67 -10.17
C THR A 78 -1.90 10.68 -9.47
N GLY A 79 -0.63 10.32 -9.31
CA GLY A 79 0.41 11.23 -8.87
C GLY A 79 0.77 12.24 -9.96
N ILE A 80 1.07 13.47 -9.55
CA ILE A 80 1.53 14.56 -10.41
C ILE A 80 2.70 15.30 -9.76
N GLY A 81 3.49 15.99 -10.58
CA GLY A 81 4.62 16.79 -10.09
C GLY A 81 4.17 18.04 -9.34
N SER A 82 5.08 18.65 -8.56
CA SER A 82 4.79 19.84 -7.77
C SER A 82 4.29 21.03 -8.60
N THR A 83 4.76 21.17 -9.85
CA THR A 83 4.33 22.24 -10.76
C THR A 83 2.87 22.07 -11.16
N ASP A 84 2.49 20.87 -11.63
CA ASP A 84 1.10 20.56 -12.01
C ASP A 84 0.17 20.65 -10.81
N LEU A 85 0.64 20.23 -9.63
CA LEU A 85 -0.13 20.34 -8.40
C LEU A 85 -0.38 21.80 -8.03
N ALA A 86 0.63 22.68 -8.14
CA ALA A 86 0.45 24.11 -7.90
C ALA A 86 -0.55 24.73 -8.88
N VAL A 87 -0.52 24.33 -10.15
CA VAL A 87 -1.51 24.75 -11.17
C VAL A 87 -2.90 24.27 -10.79
N ALA A 88 -3.06 22.99 -10.46
CA ALA A 88 -4.34 22.41 -10.05
C ALA A 88 -4.89 23.06 -8.78
N MET A 89 -4.04 23.35 -7.79
CA MET A 89 -4.43 24.08 -6.58
C MET A 89 -4.91 25.51 -6.88
N LYS A 90 -4.31 26.18 -7.87
CA LYS A 90 -4.63 27.57 -8.22
C LYS A 90 -5.85 27.68 -9.14
N GLN A 91 -5.98 26.78 -10.12
CA GLN A 91 -6.98 26.86 -11.18
C GLN A 91 -8.16 25.90 -10.97
N GLY A 92 -8.00 24.84 -10.17
CA GLY A 92 -8.99 23.76 -10.04
C GLY A 92 -8.98 22.76 -11.18
N GLU A 93 -8.09 22.93 -12.16
CA GLU A 93 -8.01 22.14 -13.40
C GLU A 93 -6.55 21.85 -13.77
N VAL A 94 -6.33 20.79 -14.56
CA VAL A 94 -5.00 20.41 -15.08
C VAL A 94 -5.16 19.74 -16.45
N TRP A 95 -4.13 19.82 -17.29
CA TRP A 95 -4.07 19.08 -18.54
C TRP A 95 -3.56 17.65 -18.32
N MET A 96 -4.27 16.67 -18.88
CA MET A 96 -3.84 15.27 -18.90
C MET A 96 -4.08 14.68 -20.28
N ARG A 97 -3.15 13.86 -20.75
CA ARG A 97 -3.41 12.99 -21.91
C ARG A 97 -4.18 11.76 -21.43
N VAL A 98 -5.27 11.45 -22.10
CA VAL A 98 -6.07 10.24 -21.81
C VAL A 98 -5.19 9.01 -22.09
N PRO A 99 -4.96 8.14 -21.09
CA PRO A 99 -4.16 6.93 -21.25
C PRO A 99 -4.93 5.82 -21.98
N GLU A 100 -4.22 4.92 -22.66
CA GLU A 100 -4.78 3.64 -23.09
C GLU A 100 -5.01 2.71 -21.88
N THR A 101 -5.87 1.71 -22.03
CA THR A 101 -6.23 0.79 -20.94
C THR A 101 -5.81 -0.64 -21.27
N ILE A 102 -5.10 -1.27 -20.32
CA ILE A 102 -4.89 -2.72 -20.25
C ILE A 102 -5.96 -3.28 -19.32
N LYS A 103 -6.75 -4.26 -19.79
CA LYS A 103 -7.68 -4.98 -18.93
C LYS A 103 -6.94 -6.09 -18.19
N VAL A 104 -7.03 -6.11 -16.87
CA VAL A 104 -6.60 -7.22 -16.02
C VAL A 104 -7.86 -8.00 -15.62
N GLN A 105 -8.10 -9.10 -16.32
CA GLN A 105 -9.22 -9.99 -16.11
C GLN A 105 -8.87 -10.99 -14.99
N LEU A 106 -9.42 -10.76 -13.81
CA LEU A 106 -9.23 -11.60 -12.62
C LEU A 106 -10.32 -12.68 -12.56
N THR A 107 -9.91 -13.94 -12.65
CA THR A 107 -10.81 -15.10 -12.58
C THR A 107 -10.54 -15.97 -11.37
N GLY A 108 -11.50 -16.83 -11.02
CA GLY A 108 -11.40 -17.74 -9.88
C GLY A 108 -12.30 -17.34 -8.72
N ASN A 109 -12.30 -18.19 -7.68
CA ASN A 109 -13.32 -18.15 -6.63
C ASN A 109 -12.76 -18.22 -5.20
N GLY A 110 -11.48 -17.91 -5.02
CA GLY A 110 -10.85 -17.91 -3.71
C GLY A 110 -9.33 -17.91 -3.80
N PHE A 111 -8.70 -17.67 -2.67
CA PHE A 111 -7.25 -17.68 -2.53
C PHE A 111 -6.77 -19.04 -2.06
N GLN A 112 -5.53 -19.38 -2.42
CA GLN A 112 -4.78 -20.33 -1.62
C GLN A 112 -4.54 -19.76 -0.22
N ASP A 113 -4.25 -20.61 0.76
CA ASP A 113 -4.03 -20.15 2.13
C ASP A 113 -3.00 -19.03 2.19
N TRP A 114 -3.33 -17.97 2.92
CA TRP A 114 -2.47 -16.80 3.17
C TRP A 114 -2.14 -15.94 1.95
N VAL A 115 -2.57 -16.31 0.76
CA VAL A 115 -2.46 -15.47 -0.44
C VAL A 115 -3.42 -14.28 -0.33
N SER A 116 -2.96 -13.14 -0.81
CA SER A 116 -3.67 -11.85 -0.73
C SER A 116 -3.52 -11.05 -2.02
N GLY A 117 -4.14 -9.87 -2.06
CA GLY A 117 -3.97 -8.91 -3.15
C GLY A 117 -2.53 -8.49 -3.36
N LYS A 118 -1.68 -8.57 -2.33
CA LYS A 118 -0.23 -8.30 -2.44
C LYS A 118 0.46 -9.29 -3.36
N ASP A 119 0.12 -10.57 -3.26
CA ASP A 119 0.70 -11.63 -4.08
C ASP A 119 0.22 -11.50 -5.53
N ILE A 120 -1.06 -11.18 -5.75
CA ILE A 120 -1.61 -10.92 -7.10
C ILE A 120 -0.86 -9.79 -7.79
N ILE A 121 -0.67 -8.65 -7.11
CA ILE A 121 -0.04 -7.50 -7.76
C ILE A 121 1.45 -7.71 -7.97
N LEU A 122 2.16 -8.37 -7.05
CA LEU A 122 3.56 -8.73 -7.29
C LEU A 122 3.70 -9.73 -8.45
N PHE A 123 2.82 -10.74 -8.52
CA PHE A 123 2.77 -11.67 -9.65
C PHE A 123 2.53 -10.95 -10.98
N LEU A 124 1.58 -10.02 -11.02
CA LEU A 124 1.31 -9.21 -12.21
C LEU A 124 2.53 -8.37 -12.60
N ILE A 125 3.13 -7.64 -11.65
CA ILE A 125 4.30 -6.79 -11.90
C ILE A 125 5.47 -7.65 -12.41
N SER A 126 5.72 -8.83 -11.85
CA SER A 126 6.76 -9.74 -12.35
C SER A 126 6.50 -10.27 -13.75
N LYS A 127 5.23 -10.37 -14.18
CA LYS A 127 4.87 -10.78 -15.53
C LYS A 127 5.07 -9.68 -16.57
N ILE A 128 4.80 -8.41 -16.21
CA ILE A 128 4.81 -7.29 -17.17
C ILE A 128 6.02 -6.37 -17.04
N GLY A 129 6.78 -6.49 -15.95
CA GLY A 129 7.92 -5.64 -15.63
C GLY A 129 7.54 -4.23 -15.17
N VAL A 130 8.53 -3.48 -14.68
CA VAL A 130 8.34 -2.10 -14.16
C VAL A 130 7.86 -1.07 -15.19
N GLU A 131 7.95 -1.37 -16.49
CA GLU A 131 7.48 -0.50 -17.58
C GLU A 131 6.29 -1.11 -18.36
N GLY A 132 5.77 -2.26 -17.94
CA GLY A 132 4.75 -3.01 -18.68
C GLY A 132 3.44 -2.26 -18.92
N ALA A 133 3.12 -1.33 -18.02
CA ALA A 133 1.93 -0.48 -18.10
C ALA A 133 2.28 1.01 -18.24
N ARG A 134 3.48 1.37 -18.73
CA ARG A 134 3.92 2.78 -18.82
C ARG A 134 2.88 3.68 -19.49
N TYR A 135 2.39 4.67 -18.72
CA TYR A 135 1.34 5.63 -19.13
C TYR A 135 0.00 5.00 -19.53
N LYS A 136 -0.28 3.77 -19.09
CA LYS A 136 -1.55 3.09 -19.31
C LYS A 136 -2.34 2.99 -18.01
N VAL A 137 -3.63 2.70 -18.11
CA VAL A 137 -4.46 2.30 -16.98
C VAL A 137 -4.45 0.79 -16.88
N LEU A 138 -4.28 0.25 -15.67
CA LEU A 138 -4.62 -1.14 -15.38
C LEU A 138 -6.05 -1.17 -14.84
N GLU A 139 -6.99 -1.67 -15.64
CA GLU A 139 -8.38 -1.84 -15.25
C GLU A 139 -8.63 -3.26 -14.75
N PHE A 140 -9.03 -3.40 -13.48
CA PHE A 140 -9.29 -4.68 -12.85
C PHE A 140 -10.79 -4.99 -12.87
N ASP A 141 -11.14 -6.12 -13.49
CA ASP A 141 -12.51 -6.63 -13.62
C ASP A 141 -12.47 -8.17 -13.65
N GLY A 142 -13.63 -8.81 -13.47
CA GLY A 142 -13.80 -10.25 -13.55
C GLY A 142 -14.56 -10.88 -12.40
N ASP A 143 -14.75 -12.20 -12.48
CA ASP A 143 -15.57 -12.99 -11.55
C ASP A 143 -14.86 -13.24 -10.21
N ALA A 144 -13.56 -12.94 -10.10
CA ALA A 144 -12.83 -12.98 -8.84
C ALA A 144 -13.09 -11.77 -7.93
N LEU A 145 -13.65 -10.66 -8.43
CA LEU A 145 -13.84 -9.43 -7.66
C LEU A 145 -14.59 -9.62 -6.34
N PRO A 146 -15.70 -10.39 -6.26
CA PRO A 146 -16.41 -10.64 -5.01
C PRO A 146 -15.57 -11.33 -3.92
N TYR A 147 -14.45 -11.95 -4.28
CA TYR A 147 -13.54 -12.61 -3.33
C TYR A 147 -12.42 -11.67 -2.86
N LEU A 148 -12.21 -10.54 -3.52
CA LEU A 148 -11.25 -9.52 -3.12
C LEU A 148 -11.90 -8.53 -2.15
N SER A 149 -11.45 -8.58 -0.89
CA SER A 149 -11.77 -7.52 0.09
C SER A 149 -11.33 -6.16 -0.43
N ILE A 150 -11.92 -5.09 0.11
CA ILE A 150 -11.55 -3.73 -0.28
C ILE A 150 -10.07 -3.43 0.02
N ASP A 151 -9.50 -4.02 1.07
CA ASP A 151 -8.10 -3.85 1.46
C ASP A 151 -7.16 -4.53 0.45
N ASN A 152 -7.56 -5.68 -0.10
CA ASN A 152 -6.87 -6.33 -1.22
C ASN A 152 -6.91 -5.46 -2.49
N ARG A 153 -8.05 -4.84 -2.80
CA ARG A 153 -8.18 -3.93 -3.96
C ARG A 153 -7.30 -2.71 -3.81
N PHE A 154 -7.26 -2.10 -2.63
CA PHE A 154 -6.35 -1.00 -2.36
C PHE A 154 -4.89 -1.41 -2.50
N THR A 155 -4.50 -2.59 -2.02
CA THR A 155 -3.16 -3.13 -2.19
C THR A 155 -2.78 -3.24 -3.67
N ILE A 156 -3.68 -3.80 -4.48
CA ILE A 156 -3.47 -3.98 -5.92
C ILE A 156 -3.38 -2.62 -6.62
N ALA A 157 -4.34 -1.72 -6.39
CA ALA A 157 -4.38 -0.39 -7.00
C ALA A 157 -3.17 0.47 -6.59
N ASN A 158 -2.70 0.35 -5.34
CA ASN A 158 -1.53 1.07 -4.85
C ASN A 158 -0.29 0.75 -5.68
N MET A 159 -0.05 -0.54 -5.97
CA MET A 159 1.20 -0.97 -6.59
C MET A 159 1.19 -0.91 -8.12
N THR A 160 0.10 -0.50 -8.78
CA THR A 160 0.09 -0.41 -10.26
C THR A 160 1.14 0.56 -10.80
N ILE A 161 1.49 1.59 -10.04
CA ILE A 161 2.56 2.53 -10.43
C ILE A 161 3.93 1.84 -10.50
N GLU A 162 4.13 0.73 -9.79
CA GLU A 162 5.38 -0.05 -9.86
C GLU A 162 5.51 -0.84 -11.16
N ALA A 163 4.44 -0.94 -11.97
CA ALA A 163 4.47 -1.39 -13.37
C ALA A 163 4.44 -0.21 -14.37
N GLY A 164 4.61 1.03 -13.89
CA GLY A 164 4.57 2.25 -14.71
C GLY A 164 3.16 2.75 -15.05
N ALA A 165 2.11 2.13 -14.50
CA ALA A 165 0.73 2.51 -14.77
C ALA A 165 0.43 3.95 -14.31
N LYS A 166 -0.30 4.69 -15.14
CA LYS A 166 -0.78 6.04 -14.78
C LYS A 166 -1.82 5.98 -13.66
N ALA A 167 -2.66 4.94 -13.66
CA ALA A 167 -3.63 4.62 -12.62
C ALA A 167 -3.95 3.11 -12.64
N GLY A 168 -4.41 2.59 -11.51
CA GLY A 168 -5.02 1.27 -11.40
C GLY A 168 -6.45 1.44 -10.92
N ILE A 169 -7.45 0.95 -11.67
CA ILE A 169 -8.86 1.19 -11.38
C ILE A 169 -9.64 -0.12 -11.31
N PHE A 170 -10.45 -0.27 -10.26
CA PHE A 170 -11.37 -1.40 -10.12
C PHE A 170 -12.76 -1.03 -10.58
N LYS A 171 -13.44 -1.98 -11.21
CA LYS A 171 -14.89 -1.93 -11.36
C LYS A 171 -15.55 -1.86 -9.98
N VAL A 172 -16.52 -0.97 -9.85
CA VAL A 172 -17.28 -0.78 -8.61
C VAL A 172 -18.38 -1.82 -8.50
N ASP A 173 -18.32 -2.63 -7.45
CA ASP A 173 -19.34 -3.62 -7.08
C ASP A 173 -19.86 -3.37 -5.66
N GLN A 174 -20.60 -4.33 -5.11
CA GLN A 174 -21.22 -4.20 -3.80
C GLN A 174 -20.19 -3.99 -2.67
N ILE A 175 -19.03 -4.65 -2.71
CA ILE A 175 -17.98 -4.48 -1.68
C ILE A 175 -17.46 -3.04 -1.67
N THR A 176 -17.21 -2.48 -2.86
CA THR A 176 -16.81 -1.06 -2.97
C THR A 176 -17.93 -0.15 -2.50
N MET A 177 -19.18 -0.42 -2.88
CA MET A 177 -20.33 0.39 -2.47
C MET A 177 -20.57 0.37 -0.96
N ASP A 178 -20.41 -0.78 -0.30
CA ASP A 178 -20.55 -0.91 1.16
C ASP A 178 -19.47 -0.08 1.88
N TYR A 179 -18.22 -0.14 1.41
CA TYR A 179 -17.12 0.65 1.96
C TYR A 179 -17.37 2.16 1.82
N VAL A 180 -17.81 2.59 0.62
CA VAL A 180 -18.04 3.99 0.28
C VAL A 180 -19.25 4.55 1.03
N ASN A 181 -20.38 3.83 1.05
CA ASN A 181 -21.62 4.29 1.69
C ASN A 181 -21.46 4.47 3.20
N ALA A 182 -20.66 3.64 3.86
CA ALA A 182 -20.34 3.79 5.28
C ALA A 182 -19.57 5.10 5.59
N ARG A 183 -18.96 5.74 4.59
CA ARG A 183 -18.08 6.91 4.72
C ARG A 183 -18.49 8.09 3.86
N LYS A 184 -19.66 8.01 3.22
CA LYS A 184 -20.10 8.98 2.21
C LYS A 184 -20.21 10.38 2.81
N LYS A 185 -19.48 11.33 2.24
CA LYS A 185 -19.54 12.77 2.59
C LYS A 185 -20.11 13.65 1.48
N LYS A 186 -20.24 13.12 0.27
CA LYS A 186 -20.75 13.79 -0.93
C LYS A 186 -21.41 12.78 -1.86
N ASP A 187 -22.27 13.26 -2.75
CA ASP A 187 -22.77 12.45 -3.85
C ASP A 187 -21.67 12.08 -4.83
N TYR A 188 -21.88 10.95 -5.50
CA TYR A 188 -20.90 10.37 -6.40
C TYR A 188 -21.59 9.65 -7.55
N LYS A 189 -20.83 9.44 -8.62
CA LYS A 189 -21.31 8.76 -9.83
C LYS A 189 -20.41 7.59 -10.12
N VAL A 190 -21.00 6.41 -10.23
CA VAL A 190 -20.28 5.23 -10.67
C VAL A 190 -20.21 5.23 -12.19
N PHE A 191 -19.01 4.97 -12.72
CA PHE A 191 -18.78 4.74 -14.14
C PHE A 191 -18.44 3.28 -14.37
N TYR A 192 -18.97 2.73 -15.46
CA TYR A 192 -18.72 1.37 -15.89
C TYR A 192 -18.16 1.41 -17.31
N SER A 193 -17.28 0.45 -17.61
CA SER A 193 -16.79 0.24 -18.96
C SER A 193 -17.94 -0.19 -19.87
N ASP A 194 -18.00 0.43 -21.06
CA ASP A 194 -19.03 0.11 -22.05
C ASP A 194 -18.90 -1.33 -22.55
N LYS A 195 -20.03 -1.92 -22.95
CA LYS A 195 -20.02 -3.23 -23.59
C LYS A 195 -19.25 -3.13 -24.92
N GLY A 196 -18.14 -3.85 -25.03
CA GLY A 196 -17.27 -3.79 -26.21
C GLY A 196 -16.24 -2.67 -26.19
N ALA A 197 -15.93 -2.10 -25.02
CA ALA A 197 -14.79 -1.19 -24.86
C ALA A 197 -13.49 -1.83 -25.41
N ASN A 198 -12.70 -1.04 -26.12
CA ASN A 198 -11.43 -1.47 -26.69
C ASN A 198 -10.32 -1.33 -25.65
N TYR A 199 -9.54 -2.39 -25.46
CA TYR A 199 -8.36 -2.40 -24.61
C TYR A 199 -7.12 -2.60 -25.48
N CYS A 200 -6.03 -1.92 -25.14
CA CYS A 200 -4.77 -2.10 -25.88
C CYS A 200 -4.13 -3.47 -25.58
N ASP A 201 -4.49 -4.09 -24.46
CA ASP A 201 -4.12 -5.46 -24.10
C ASP A 201 -5.10 -6.04 -23.05
N ILE A 202 -5.15 -7.37 -22.93
CA ILE A 202 -5.94 -8.10 -21.93
C ILE A 202 -5.05 -9.14 -21.26
N ILE A 203 -4.82 -8.98 -19.95
CA ILE A 203 -4.06 -9.89 -19.12
C ILE A 203 -5.04 -10.71 -18.27
N ASN A 204 -5.01 -12.03 -18.41
CA ASN A 204 -5.79 -12.93 -17.58
C ASN A 204 -4.96 -13.44 -16.39
N ILE A 205 -5.55 -13.42 -15.19
CA ILE A 205 -4.96 -13.99 -13.98
C ILE A 205 -6.04 -14.82 -13.26
N ASN A 206 -5.78 -16.12 -13.10
CA ASN A 206 -6.57 -16.98 -12.22
C ASN A 206 -6.06 -16.84 -10.78
N ILE A 207 -6.85 -16.23 -9.88
CA ILE A 207 -6.44 -15.98 -8.50
C ILE A 207 -6.29 -17.27 -7.68
N ASN A 208 -6.92 -18.38 -8.10
CA ASN A 208 -6.74 -19.68 -7.44
C ASN A 208 -5.31 -20.23 -7.64
N GLU A 209 -4.62 -19.82 -8.71
CA GLU A 209 -3.29 -20.32 -9.09
C GLU A 209 -2.15 -19.42 -8.63
N VAL A 210 -2.44 -18.22 -8.12
CA VAL A 210 -1.42 -17.29 -7.62
C VAL A 210 -0.82 -17.87 -6.33
N PRO A 211 0.49 -18.19 -6.29
CA PRO A 211 1.14 -18.66 -5.07
C PRO A 211 1.47 -17.48 -4.14
N LEU A 212 1.89 -17.78 -2.92
CA LEU A 212 2.59 -16.80 -2.08
C LEU A 212 3.83 -16.29 -2.82
N TYR A 213 4.01 -14.97 -2.84
CA TYR A 213 4.98 -14.34 -3.73
C TYR A 213 5.89 -13.37 -2.97
N VAL A 214 7.16 -13.32 -3.35
CA VAL A 214 8.16 -12.45 -2.74
C VAL A 214 8.95 -11.72 -3.82
N ALA A 215 8.94 -10.38 -3.79
CA ALA A 215 9.82 -9.58 -4.63
C ALA A 215 11.19 -9.42 -3.98
N ARG A 216 12.22 -9.91 -4.67
CA ARG A 216 13.62 -9.85 -4.23
C ARG A 216 14.23 -8.49 -4.60
N PRO A 217 15.30 -8.05 -3.91
CA PRO A 217 16.00 -6.83 -4.29
C PRO A 217 16.51 -6.90 -5.75
N HIS A 218 16.68 -5.77 -6.45
CA HIS A 218 16.36 -4.39 -6.05
C HIS A 218 15.22 -3.82 -6.91
N SER A 219 14.24 -4.65 -7.28
CA SER A 219 13.11 -4.22 -8.10
C SER A 219 11.81 -4.94 -7.74
N PRO A 220 10.64 -4.26 -7.75
CA PRO A 220 9.36 -4.90 -7.46
C PRO A 220 8.97 -6.00 -8.45
N ASP A 221 9.51 -5.97 -9.68
CA ASP A 221 9.28 -7.00 -10.70
C ASP A 221 10.16 -8.24 -10.55
N ASN A 222 11.17 -8.23 -9.67
CA ASN A 222 12.02 -9.39 -9.37
C ASN A 222 11.35 -10.36 -8.37
N GLY A 223 10.10 -10.70 -8.64
CA GLY A 223 9.27 -11.59 -7.84
C GLY A 223 9.37 -13.04 -8.25
N VAL A 224 9.29 -13.92 -7.25
CA VAL A 224 9.25 -15.38 -7.40
C VAL A 224 8.26 -15.97 -6.39
N PRO A 225 7.72 -17.19 -6.65
CA PRO A 225 7.02 -17.95 -5.63
C PRO A 225 7.90 -18.12 -4.39
N ILE A 226 7.29 -18.11 -3.20
CA ILE A 226 8.04 -18.15 -1.94
C ILE A 226 8.98 -19.35 -1.83
N ASP A 227 8.59 -20.50 -2.38
CA ASP A 227 9.38 -21.74 -2.34
C ASP A 227 10.66 -21.67 -3.21
N GLU A 228 10.77 -20.66 -4.08
CA GLU A 228 11.96 -20.39 -4.89
C GLU A 228 12.89 -19.33 -4.27
N VAL A 229 12.49 -18.74 -3.14
CA VAL A 229 13.32 -17.78 -2.43
C VAL A 229 14.44 -18.55 -1.71
N PRO A 230 15.73 -18.22 -1.94
CA PRO A 230 16.82 -18.87 -1.21
C PRO A 230 16.72 -18.57 0.29
N GLU A 231 17.49 -19.27 1.10
CA GLU A 231 17.56 -18.93 2.52
C GLU A 231 18.09 -17.49 2.69
N VAL A 232 17.26 -16.64 3.29
CA VAL A 232 17.56 -15.23 3.57
C VAL A 232 17.32 -14.99 5.05
N ILE A 233 18.41 -14.84 5.80
CA ILE A 233 18.37 -14.39 7.20
C ILE A 233 18.01 -12.91 7.23
N LEU A 234 17.10 -12.55 8.14
CA LEU A 234 16.54 -11.20 8.24
C LEU A 234 17.04 -10.52 9.52
N ASP A 235 17.41 -9.25 9.38
CA ASP A 235 17.70 -8.37 10.51
C ASP A 235 16.43 -7.63 10.97
N GLN A 236 15.52 -7.38 10.02
CA GLN A 236 14.30 -6.62 10.26
C GLN A 236 13.10 -7.15 9.48
N VAL A 237 11.92 -7.00 10.06
CA VAL A 237 10.63 -7.14 9.37
C VAL A 237 9.81 -5.88 9.58
N VAL A 238 9.16 -5.39 8.52
CA VAL A 238 8.26 -4.24 8.57
C VAL A 238 6.87 -4.65 8.10
N ILE A 239 5.87 -4.52 8.97
CA ILE A 239 4.46 -4.77 8.64
C ILE A 239 3.71 -3.45 8.79
N GLY A 240 3.15 -2.95 7.69
CA GLY A 240 2.41 -1.69 7.68
C GLY A 240 2.98 -0.67 6.70
N SER A 241 2.11 -0.17 5.82
CA SER A 241 2.41 0.86 4.81
C SER A 241 1.10 1.37 4.18
N CYS A 242 1.16 2.24 3.17
CA CYS A 242 -0.01 2.55 2.34
C CYS A 242 -0.56 1.32 1.60
N THR A 243 0.30 0.32 1.35
CA THR A 243 -0.05 -0.94 0.71
C THR A 243 -0.77 -1.85 1.70
N ASN A 244 -0.13 -2.20 2.82
CA ASN A 244 -0.61 -3.23 3.77
C ASN A 244 -0.54 -2.78 5.25
N GLY A 245 -1.13 -1.62 5.56
CA GLY A 245 -1.25 -1.09 6.93
C GLY A 245 -2.67 -1.03 7.46
N ARG A 246 -3.62 -1.72 6.83
CA ARG A 246 -5.03 -1.71 7.22
C ARG A 246 -5.31 -2.75 8.30
N GLU A 247 -6.51 -2.70 8.86
CA GLU A 247 -6.90 -3.60 9.94
C GLU A 247 -6.80 -5.08 9.53
N GLU A 248 -7.20 -5.43 8.31
CA GLU A 248 -7.11 -6.79 7.78
C GLU A 248 -5.66 -7.29 7.82
N ASP A 249 -4.73 -6.47 7.32
CA ASP A 249 -3.29 -6.77 7.27
C ASP A 249 -2.71 -7.02 8.67
N LEU A 250 -3.00 -6.12 9.63
CA LEU A 250 -2.50 -6.21 10.99
C LEU A 250 -3.11 -7.39 11.75
N SER A 251 -4.38 -7.70 11.49
CA SER A 251 -5.08 -8.83 12.10
C SER A 251 -4.53 -10.17 11.60
N ILE A 252 -4.16 -10.27 10.32
CA ILE A 252 -3.47 -11.44 9.77
C ILE A 252 -2.12 -11.64 10.47
N ALA A 253 -1.33 -10.58 10.59
CA ALA A 253 -0.03 -10.65 11.27
C ALA A 253 -0.19 -11.06 12.75
N ALA A 254 -1.13 -10.45 13.48
CA ALA A 254 -1.40 -10.79 14.87
C ALA A 254 -1.89 -12.25 15.04
N LYS A 255 -2.71 -12.76 14.11
CA LYS A 255 -3.17 -14.16 14.14
C LYS A 255 -1.98 -15.13 14.10
N ILE A 256 -0.98 -14.87 13.26
CA ILE A 256 0.21 -15.72 13.12
C ILE A 256 1.13 -15.58 14.34
N LEU A 257 1.29 -14.36 14.85
CA LEU A 257 2.18 -14.03 15.97
C LEU A 257 1.61 -14.36 17.36
N LYS A 258 0.31 -14.66 17.46
CA LYS A 258 -0.38 -14.91 18.73
C LYS A 258 0.31 -16.01 19.55
N ARG A 259 0.66 -15.67 20.80
CA ARG A 259 1.37 -16.55 21.76
C ARG A 259 2.74 -17.04 21.27
N LYS A 260 3.35 -16.35 20.30
CA LYS A 260 4.70 -16.62 19.82
C LYS A 260 5.61 -15.42 20.12
N LYS A 261 6.90 -15.57 19.88
CA LYS A 261 7.89 -14.49 19.98
C LYS A 261 8.65 -14.40 18.67
N ILE A 262 9.03 -13.19 18.30
CA ILE A 262 9.94 -12.97 17.17
C ILE A 262 11.31 -13.60 17.44
N ALA A 263 12.04 -13.91 16.37
CA ALA A 263 13.37 -14.48 16.44
C ALA A 263 14.34 -13.58 17.24
N LYS A 264 15.30 -14.22 17.92
CA LYS A 264 16.34 -13.50 18.67
C LYS A 264 17.15 -12.63 17.69
N ASN A 265 17.40 -11.37 18.08
CA ASN A 265 18.12 -10.35 17.31
C ASN A 265 17.40 -9.80 16.07
N LEU A 266 16.16 -10.23 15.78
CA LEU A 266 15.34 -9.63 14.73
C LEU A 266 14.54 -8.44 15.27
N ARG A 267 14.39 -7.40 14.45
CA ARG A 267 13.52 -6.24 14.76
C ARG A 267 12.22 -6.35 13.98
N LEU A 268 11.08 -6.39 14.67
CA LEU A 268 9.76 -6.30 14.03
C LEU A 268 9.17 -4.90 14.24
N ILE A 269 8.99 -4.14 13.17
CA ILE A 269 8.36 -2.81 13.18
C ILE A 269 6.95 -2.92 12.62
N VAL A 270 5.97 -2.38 13.35
CA VAL A 270 4.57 -2.38 12.91
C VAL A 270 4.03 -0.95 12.79
N LEU A 271 3.46 -0.63 11.62
CA LEU A 271 3.00 0.71 11.25
C LEU A 271 1.51 0.69 10.85
N PRO A 272 0.57 0.91 11.78
CA PRO A 272 -0.84 1.07 11.43
C PRO A 272 -1.05 2.25 10.48
N GLY A 273 -1.93 2.08 9.48
CA GLY A 273 -2.10 3.05 8.40
C GLY A 273 -2.69 4.38 8.84
N THR A 274 -3.58 4.39 9.84
CA THR A 274 -4.24 5.58 10.38
C THR A 274 -4.44 5.46 11.89
N GLN A 275 -4.80 6.56 12.55
CA GLN A 275 -5.14 6.55 13.97
C GLN A 275 -6.42 5.76 14.24
N GLU A 276 -7.39 5.78 13.32
CA GLU A 276 -8.62 4.99 13.44
C GLU A 276 -8.32 3.49 13.37
N ILE A 277 -7.50 3.06 12.39
CA ILE A 277 -7.02 1.68 12.30
C ILE A 277 -6.26 1.29 13.57
N TYR A 278 -5.34 2.14 14.04
CA TYR A 278 -4.60 1.88 15.28
C TYR A 278 -5.56 1.64 16.43
N LEU A 279 -6.51 2.55 16.68
CA LEU A 279 -7.46 2.45 17.79
C LEU A 279 -8.35 1.22 17.67
N LYS A 280 -8.77 0.85 16.45
CA LYS A 280 -9.56 -0.35 16.21
C LYS A 280 -8.76 -1.62 16.55
N CYS A 281 -7.51 -1.71 16.07
CA CYS A 281 -6.59 -2.79 16.39
C CYS A 281 -6.21 -2.82 17.89
N LEU A 282 -6.20 -1.67 18.57
CA LEU A 282 -5.95 -1.63 20.00
C LEU A 282 -7.13 -2.23 20.77
N ARG A 283 -8.34 -1.80 20.43
CA ARG A 283 -9.58 -2.23 21.11
C ARG A 283 -9.91 -3.72 20.90
N ASN A 284 -9.50 -4.30 19.78
CA ASN A 284 -9.73 -5.72 19.47
C ASN A 284 -8.54 -6.63 19.89
N GLY A 285 -7.52 -6.10 20.57
CA GLY A 285 -6.38 -6.88 21.08
C GLY A 285 -5.30 -7.21 20.04
N VAL A 286 -5.41 -6.72 18.80
CA VAL A 286 -4.38 -6.90 17.76
C VAL A 286 -3.06 -6.22 18.17
N ILE A 287 -3.11 -4.97 18.64
CA ILE A 287 -1.89 -4.24 19.05
C ILE A 287 -1.23 -4.93 20.24
N GLU A 288 -2.00 -5.37 21.23
CA GLU A 288 -1.50 -6.12 22.39
C GLU A 288 -0.77 -7.39 21.94
N THR A 289 -1.40 -8.19 21.06
CA THR A 289 -0.80 -9.42 20.52
C THR A 289 0.54 -9.16 19.82
N LEU A 290 0.62 -8.07 19.04
CA LEU A 290 1.85 -7.71 18.32
C LEU A 290 2.97 -7.29 19.28
N ILE A 291 2.65 -6.49 20.30
CA ILE A 291 3.61 -6.07 21.33
C ILE A 291 4.07 -7.27 22.15
N GLU A 292 3.15 -8.15 22.55
CA GLU A 292 3.47 -9.40 23.25
C GLU A 292 4.41 -10.28 22.43
N ALA A 293 4.28 -10.30 21.10
CA ALA A 293 5.20 -11.04 20.24
C ALA A 293 6.61 -10.41 20.14
N GLY A 294 6.77 -9.16 20.59
CA GLY A 294 8.03 -8.41 20.56
C GLY A 294 8.09 -7.32 19.48
N ALA A 295 6.97 -6.96 18.86
CA ALA A 295 6.94 -5.89 17.87
C ALA A 295 7.07 -4.50 18.49
N ALA A 296 7.79 -3.61 17.81
CA ALA A 296 7.73 -2.17 18.04
C ALA A 296 6.59 -1.57 17.19
N VAL A 297 5.47 -1.23 17.84
CA VAL A 297 4.31 -0.61 17.18
C VAL A 297 4.44 0.91 17.21
N SER A 298 4.49 1.55 16.05
CA SER A 298 4.64 3.01 15.91
C SER A 298 3.28 3.72 15.75
N THR A 299 3.28 5.05 15.96
CA THR A 299 2.26 5.93 15.38
C THR A 299 2.19 5.75 13.85
N PRO A 300 1.02 5.96 13.22
CA PRO A 300 0.88 5.99 11.76
C PRO A 300 1.86 6.95 11.08
N THR A 301 2.63 6.43 10.13
CA THR A 301 3.60 7.15 9.29
C THR A 301 4.10 6.24 8.16
N CYS A 302 4.59 6.81 7.06
CA CYS A 302 5.30 6.04 6.02
C CYS A 302 6.61 5.42 6.52
N GLY A 303 7.14 5.88 7.66
CA GLY A 303 8.22 5.20 8.38
C GLY A 303 9.47 4.99 7.53
N PRO A 304 10.03 3.76 7.47
CA PRO A 304 11.24 3.47 6.73
C PRO A 304 11.00 3.33 5.22
N CYS A 305 9.74 3.24 4.76
CA CYS A 305 9.40 3.04 3.33
C CYS A 305 10.03 4.08 2.39
N VAL A 306 10.20 5.30 2.89
CA VAL A 306 10.78 6.44 2.17
C VAL A 306 12.17 6.82 2.70
N GLY A 307 12.75 5.99 3.57
CA GLY A 307 14.02 6.28 4.24
C GLY A 307 13.95 7.45 5.23
N ALA A 308 12.76 7.74 5.77
CA ALA A 308 12.57 8.89 6.68
C ALA A 308 13.01 8.57 8.12
N HIS A 309 12.42 7.54 8.74
CA HIS A 309 12.62 7.18 10.15
C HIS A 309 11.99 5.83 10.51
N MET A 310 11.95 5.46 11.81
CA MET A 310 11.26 4.26 12.33
C MET A 310 11.78 2.94 11.74
N GLY A 311 13.09 2.69 11.86
CA GLY A 311 13.71 1.43 11.43
C GLY A 311 14.55 1.55 10.15
N ILE A 312 15.36 2.60 10.04
CA ILE A 312 16.31 2.78 8.93
C ILE A 312 17.36 1.67 8.97
N LEU A 313 17.66 1.09 7.80
CA LEU A 313 18.59 -0.02 7.66
C LEU A 313 20.05 0.44 7.66
N GLY A 314 20.88 -0.31 8.38
CA GLY A 314 22.33 -0.25 8.34
C GLY A 314 22.93 -0.93 7.11
N SER A 315 24.26 -0.86 6.97
CA SER A 315 24.98 -1.46 5.85
C SER A 315 24.86 -2.99 5.88
N GLY A 316 24.43 -3.58 4.74
CA GLY A 316 24.30 -5.02 4.57
C GLY A 316 23.10 -5.67 5.26
N GLU A 317 22.30 -4.89 6.00
CA GLU A 317 21.10 -5.42 6.66
C GLU A 317 20.03 -5.81 5.63
N LYS A 318 19.26 -6.85 5.97
CA LYS A 318 18.17 -7.38 5.16
C LYS A 318 16.83 -7.19 5.86
N VAL A 319 15.86 -6.66 5.11
CA VAL A 319 14.48 -6.49 5.57
C VAL A 319 13.50 -7.24 4.70
N LEU A 320 12.48 -7.82 5.33
CA LEU A 320 11.25 -8.21 4.65
C LEU A 320 10.14 -7.24 5.02
N ALA A 321 9.53 -6.60 4.03
CA ALA A 321 8.60 -5.50 4.23
C ALA A 321 7.29 -5.67 3.46
N THR A 322 6.19 -5.24 4.06
CA THR A 322 4.87 -5.15 3.40
C THR A 322 4.65 -3.79 2.73
N THR A 323 5.74 -3.17 2.25
CA THR A 323 5.76 -1.92 1.48
C THR A 323 5.72 -2.21 -0.02
N ASN A 324 5.81 -1.20 -0.88
CA ASN A 324 5.70 -1.32 -2.33
C ASN A 324 7.02 -1.19 -3.10
N ARG A 325 8.08 -0.65 -2.50
CA ARG A 325 9.38 -0.43 -3.16
C ARG A 325 10.55 -1.10 -2.44
N ASN A 326 11.48 -1.64 -3.22
CA ASN A 326 12.70 -2.32 -2.75
C ASN A 326 13.97 -1.90 -3.51
N PHE A 327 13.98 -0.71 -4.10
CA PHE A 327 15.17 -0.15 -4.74
C PHE A 327 16.34 0.00 -3.76
N ALA A 328 17.58 -0.04 -4.27
CA ALA A 328 18.77 0.14 -3.46
C ALA A 328 18.73 1.47 -2.69
N GLY A 329 19.05 1.43 -1.39
CA GLY A 329 19.02 2.60 -0.49
C GLY A 329 17.63 3.14 -0.14
N ARG A 330 16.55 2.43 -0.51
CA ARG A 330 15.19 2.95 -0.29
C ARG A 330 14.81 3.09 1.18
N MET A 331 15.25 2.17 2.04
CA MET A 331 14.94 2.16 3.47
C MET A 331 16.14 2.52 4.36
N GLY A 332 17.23 3.02 3.80
CA GLY A 332 18.44 3.32 4.55
C GLY A 332 19.70 3.20 3.73
N HIS A 333 20.67 2.44 4.23
CA HIS A 333 21.98 2.33 3.60
C HIS A 333 21.89 1.74 2.17
N PRO A 334 22.63 2.24 1.17
CA PRO A 334 22.55 1.75 -0.22
C PRO A 334 22.81 0.25 -0.42
N THR A 335 23.55 -0.38 0.51
CA THR A 335 23.86 -1.82 0.49
C THR A 335 22.85 -2.69 1.22
N SER A 336 21.82 -2.11 1.84
CA SER A 336 20.76 -2.88 2.47
C SER A 336 19.87 -3.55 1.42
N GLU A 337 19.35 -4.72 1.75
CA GLU A 337 18.48 -5.51 0.86
C GLU A 337 17.04 -5.49 1.36
N ILE A 338 16.10 -5.19 0.46
CA ILE A 338 14.68 -5.11 0.78
C ILE A 338 13.94 -6.18 -0.02
N TYR A 339 13.22 -7.04 0.69
CA TYR A 339 12.32 -8.04 0.12
C TYR A 339 10.88 -7.58 0.38
N LEU A 340 9.98 -7.77 -0.59
CA LEU A 340 8.56 -7.41 -0.44
C LEU A 340 7.70 -8.66 -0.36
N SER A 341 6.79 -8.70 0.59
CA SER A 341 5.81 -9.79 0.72
C SER A 341 4.48 -9.29 1.27
N ASN A 342 3.51 -10.19 1.38
CA ASN A 342 2.29 -9.95 2.14
C ASN A 342 2.53 -9.99 3.67
N PRO A 343 1.54 -9.55 4.48
CA PRO A 343 1.63 -9.57 5.95
C PRO A 343 1.78 -10.96 6.57
N ALA A 344 1.22 -12.00 5.95
CA ALA A 344 1.29 -13.35 6.48
C ALA A 344 2.72 -13.90 6.43
N VAL A 345 3.36 -13.79 5.27
CA VAL A 345 4.77 -14.16 5.04
C VAL A 345 5.69 -13.33 5.94
N ALA A 346 5.44 -12.02 6.06
CA ALA A 346 6.22 -11.15 6.93
C ALA A 346 6.14 -11.58 8.41
N ALA A 347 4.93 -11.84 8.91
CA ALA A 347 4.72 -12.26 10.30
C ALA A 347 5.34 -13.63 10.60
N ALA A 348 5.22 -14.59 9.69
CA ALA A 348 5.84 -15.90 9.83
C ALA A 348 7.38 -15.79 9.85
N SER A 349 7.92 -14.98 8.93
CA SER A 349 9.36 -14.74 8.82
C SER A 349 9.93 -14.02 10.04
N ALA A 350 9.14 -13.17 10.70
CA ALA A 350 9.54 -12.53 11.96
C ALA A 350 9.71 -13.54 13.11
N ILE A 351 8.94 -14.63 13.12
CA ILE A 351 9.09 -15.72 14.10
C ILE A 351 10.36 -16.53 13.81
N ALA A 352 10.60 -16.84 12.53
CA ALA A 352 11.71 -17.71 12.12
C ALA A 352 13.08 -17.00 12.05
N GLY A 353 13.11 -15.67 11.88
CA GLY A 353 14.36 -14.93 11.64
C GLY A 353 14.87 -15.02 10.20
N LYS A 354 14.08 -15.61 9.30
CA LYS A 354 14.37 -15.78 7.88
C LYS A 354 13.08 -15.85 7.08
N ILE A 355 13.15 -15.63 5.77
CA ILE A 355 11.98 -15.74 4.89
C ILE A 355 11.47 -17.18 4.90
N ILE A 356 10.21 -17.39 5.30
CA ILE A 356 9.57 -18.72 5.37
C ILE A 356 8.11 -18.69 4.93
N ASN A 357 7.59 -19.86 4.57
CA ASN A 357 6.17 -20.04 4.32
C ASN A 357 5.38 -19.98 5.65
N PRO A 358 4.25 -19.26 5.73
CA PRO A 358 3.42 -19.21 6.93
C PRO A 358 3.02 -20.59 7.48
N ARG A 359 2.88 -21.59 6.61
CA ARG A 359 2.54 -22.96 7.01
C ARG A 359 3.58 -23.61 7.93
N GLU A 360 4.82 -23.14 7.92
CA GLU A 360 5.90 -23.71 8.74
C GLU A 360 5.81 -23.34 10.23
N VAL A 361 5.01 -22.33 10.58
CA VAL A 361 4.86 -21.85 11.97
C VAL A 361 3.43 -21.92 12.48
N MET A 362 2.47 -22.42 11.70
CA MET A 362 1.05 -22.40 12.02
C MET A 362 0.57 -23.61 12.82
#